data_AF-A0A3B9FDP6-F1
#
_entry.id   AF-A0A3B9FDP6-F1
#
_cell.length_a   1.000
_cell.length_b   1.000
_cell.length_c   1.000
_cell.angle_alpha   90.00
_cell.angle_beta   90.00
_cell.angle_gamma   90.00
#
_symmetry.space_group_name_H-M   'P 1'
#
loop_
_entity.id
_entity.type
_entity.pdbx_description
1 polymer ?
#
loop_
_entity_poly.entity_id
_entity_poly.type
_entity_poly.pdbx_seq_one_letter_code
_entity_poly.pdbx_strand_id
1 'polypeptide(L)'
;MKKITFRRQVVLVVWMLLCGLSAQAADEDLITQQITINALEAGTLPQRISSSKKNLITNLKIIGEINGTDLKFIHEMAGQDINGFSTDGKLSILDLYDAKYATGFSPFGILRKRLWLLPHMA
;
A
#
# COMPACT_ATOMS: atom_id res chain seq x y z
N MET A 1 -1.64 44.22 39.97
CA MET A 1 -2.30 42.92 39.77
C MET A 1 -2.76 42.83 38.31
N LYS A 2 -2.08 42.09 37.43
CA LYS A 2 -2.51 41.82 36.02
C LYS A 2 -1.49 40.97 35.22
N LYS A 3 -0.19 41.01 35.57
CA LYS A 3 0.86 40.23 34.86
C LYS A 3 0.77 38.71 35.06
N ILE A 4 0.39 38.26 36.26
CA ILE A 4 0.34 36.82 36.61
C ILE A 4 -0.85 36.12 35.93
N THR A 5 -2.00 36.80 35.82
CA THR A 5 -3.19 36.28 35.14
C THR A 5 -3.02 36.21 33.62
N PHE A 6 -2.32 37.18 33.01
CA PHE A 6 -2.02 37.18 31.57
C PHE A 6 -1.14 35.99 31.16
N ARG A 7 -0.05 35.72 31.91
CA ARG A 7 0.80 34.54 31.68
C ARG A 7 0.01 33.24 31.80
N ARG A 8 -0.89 33.13 32.78
CA ARG A 8 -1.72 31.93 32.98
C ARG A 8 -2.71 31.72 31.84
N GLN A 9 -3.32 32.79 31.31
CA GLN A 9 -4.24 32.69 30.18
C GLN A 9 -3.52 32.36 28.86
N VAL A 10 -2.33 32.90 28.63
CA VAL A 10 -1.50 32.53 27.46
C VAL A 10 -1.11 31.05 27.53
N VAL A 11 -0.72 30.54 28.71
CA VAL A 11 -0.39 29.11 28.89
C VAL A 11 -1.61 28.21 28.62
N LEU A 12 -2.81 28.60 29.05
CA LEU A 12 -4.04 27.84 28.79
C LEU A 12 -4.39 27.79 27.29
N VAL A 13 -4.22 28.91 26.57
CA VAL A 13 -4.46 28.96 25.12
C VAL A 13 -3.43 28.12 24.36
N VAL A 14 -2.15 28.19 24.75
CA VAL A 14 -1.10 27.34 24.17
C VAL A 14 -1.37 25.86 24.42
N TRP A 15 -1.88 25.49 25.60
CA TRP A 15 -2.24 24.11 25.93
C TRP A 15 -3.42 23.61 25.10
N MET A 16 -4.44 24.44 24.86
CA MET A 16 -5.55 24.13 23.96
C MET A 16 -5.10 23.99 22.49
N LEU A 17 -4.15 24.81 22.04
CA LEU A 17 -3.55 24.70 20.70
C LEU A 17 -2.71 23.42 20.54
N LEU A 18 -1.99 23.00 21.58
CA LEU A 18 -1.24 21.73 21.61
C LEU A 18 -2.15 20.50 21.55
N CYS A 19 -3.32 20.53 22.21
CA CYS A 19 -4.31 19.46 22.11
C CYS A 19 -5.05 19.44 20.76
N GLY A 20 -5.14 20.56 20.05
CA GLY A 20 -5.76 20.62 18.71
C GLY A 20 -4.89 20.04 17.59
N LEU A 21 -3.56 20.00 17.76
CA LEU A 21 -2.63 19.55 16.72
C LEU A 21 -2.46 18.02 16.63
N SER A 22 -2.99 17.27 17.62
CA SER A 22 -2.85 15.80 17.67
C SER A 22 -3.91 15.05 16.86
N ALA A 23 -4.95 15.73 16.37
CA ALA A 23 -6.08 15.12 15.68
C ALA A 23 -5.96 15.23 14.16
N GLN A 24 -4.90 14.67 13.57
CA GLN A 24 -4.92 14.30 12.15
C GLN A 24 -3.83 13.26 11.83
N ALA A 25 -3.95 12.09 12.45
CA ALA A 25 -3.58 10.87 11.74
C ALA A 25 -4.82 10.50 10.92
N ALA A 26 -4.69 10.54 9.58
CA ALA A 26 -5.69 9.97 8.70
C ALA A 26 -5.75 8.47 9.02
N ASP A 27 -6.75 8.06 9.80
CA ASP A 27 -7.13 6.66 9.87
C ASP A 27 -7.79 6.34 8.54
N GLU A 28 -6.96 6.05 7.55
CA GLU A 28 -7.41 5.43 6.31
C GLU A 28 -8.04 4.10 6.71
N ASP A 29 -9.36 3.97 6.54
CA ASP A 29 -10.10 2.75 6.89
C ASP A 29 -9.56 1.56 6.08
N LEU A 30 -8.55 0.88 6.64
CA LEU A 30 -7.82 -0.18 5.97
C LEU A 30 -8.75 -1.38 5.76
N ILE A 31 -8.73 -1.91 4.54
CA ILE A 31 -9.47 -3.13 4.21
C ILE A 31 -8.59 -4.31 4.66
N THR A 32 -8.85 -4.77 5.89
CA THR A 32 -8.17 -5.91 6.53
C THR A 32 -8.79 -7.25 6.16
N GLN A 33 -10.02 -7.25 5.64
CA GLN A 33 -10.65 -8.44 5.10
C GLN A 33 -9.93 -8.92 3.82
N GLN A 34 -9.86 -10.23 3.63
CA GLN A 34 -9.28 -10.80 2.41
C GLN A 34 -10.19 -10.52 1.21
N ILE A 35 -9.68 -9.76 0.24
CA ILE A 35 -10.36 -9.52 -1.02
C ILE A 35 -9.99 -10.62 -2.02
N THR A 36 -11.01 -11.29 -2.59
CA THR A 36 -10.80 -12.38 -3.55
C THR A 36 -11.14 -11.97 -4.99
N ILE A 37 -10.07 -11.91 -5.78
CA ILE A 37 -9.87 -11.99 -7.22
C ILE A 37 -10.47 -13.18 -7.98
N ASN A 38 -11.78 -13.36 -8.12
CA ASN A 38 -12.30 -14.52 -8.86
C ASN A 38 -12.19 -14.36 -10.39
N ALA A 39 -11.79 -15.43 -11.07
CA ALA A 39 -11.72 -15.55 -12.54
C ALA A 39 -11.06 -14.33 -13.20
N LEU A 40 -9.86 -13.97 -12.72
CA LEU A 40 -9.10 -12.87 -13.28
C LEU A 40 -8.61 -13.22 -14.70
N GLU A 41 -8.79 -12.29 -15.63
CA GLU A 41 -8.17 -12.35 -16.96
C GLU A 41 -6.84 -11.56 -16.93
N ALA A 42 -5.83 -12.07 -17.62
CA ALA A 42 -4.49 -11.49 -17.59
C ALA A 42 -4.48 -10.01 -18.03
N GLY A 43 -3.90 -9.14 -17.21
CA GLY A 43 -3.78 -7.69 -17.44
C GLY A 43 -5.02 -6.89 -17.07
N THR A 44 -6.02 -7.51 -16.45
CA THR A 44 -7.29 -6.87 -16.08
C THR A 44 -7.42 -6.55 -14.59
N LEU A 45 -6.40 -6.84 -13.76
CA LEU A 45 -6.45 -6.55 -12.33
C LEU A 45 -6.70 -5.07 -12.01
N PRO A 46 -6.07 -4.09 -12.70
CA PRO A 46 -6.34 -2.66 -12.47
C PRO A 46 -7.80 -2.25 -12.68
N GLN A 47 -8.57 -2.99 -13.48
CA GLN A 47 -9.98 -2.74 -13.78
C GLN A 47 -10.90 -3.37 -12.72
N ARG A 48 -10.42 -4.37 -11.97
CA ARG A 48 -11.18 -5.06 -10.91
C ARG A 48 -11.12 -4.33 -9.57
N ILE A 49 -10.08 -3.53 -9.35
CA ILE A 49 -9.86 -2.79 -8.11
C ILE A 49 -9.95 -1.30 -8.40
N SER A 50 -10.88 -0.61 -7.73
CA SER A 50 -11.00 0.85 -7.88
C SER A 50 -9.76 1.56 -7.33
N SER A 51 -9.38 2.67 -7.95
CA SER A 51 -8.25 3.50 -7.50
C SER A 51 -8.39 3.95 -6.04
N SER A 52 -9.62 4.20 -5.59
CA SER A 52 -9.94 4.56 -4.19
C SER A 52 -9.66 3.44 -3.19
N LYS A 53 -9.74 2.17 -3.60
CA LYS A 53 -9.51 1.02 -2.73
C LYS A 53 -8.11 0.43 -2.87
N LYS A 54 -7.42 0.71 -3.98
CA LYS A 54 -6.08 0.18 -4.31
C LYS A 54 -5.12 0.25 -3.12
N ASN A 55 -5.02 1.41 -2.48
CA ASN A 55 -4.07 1.63 -1.40
C ASN A 55 -4.59 1.14 -0.04
N LEU A 56 -5.88 0.85 0.11
CA LEU A 56 -6.47 0.44 1.39
C LEU A 56 -6.45 -1.08 1.60
N ILE A 57 -6.33 -1.86 0.53
CA ILE A 57 -6.34 -3.33 0.59
C ILE A 57 -5.04 -3.83 1.20
N THR A 58 -5.15 -4.57 2.30
CA THR A 58 -4.01 -5.19 2.97
C THR A 58 -3.85 -6.67 2.62
N ASN A 59 -4.94 -7.35 2.25
CA ASN A 59 -4.98 -8.79 2.01
C ASN A 59 -5.69 -9.11 0.68
N LEU A 60 -4.95 -9.65 -0.29
CA LEU A 60 -5.46 -9.96 -1.64
C LEU A 60 -5.24 -11.44 -1.97
N LYS A 61 -6.29 -12.10 -2.48
CA LYS A 61 -6.21 -13.42 -3.11
C LYS A 61 -6.56 -13.31 -4.58
N ILE A 62 -5.83 -13.98 -5.46
CA ILE A 62 -6.09 -14.00 -6.90
C ILE A 62 -6.35 -15.43 -7.38
N ILE A 63 -7.41 -15.61 -8.16
CA ILE A 63 -7.81 -16.86 -8.82
C ILE A 63 -8.01 -16.55 -10.31
N GLY A 64 -7.22 -17.16 -11.18
CA GLY A 64 -7.27 -16.89 -12.63
C GLY A 64 -5.89 -16.67 -13.24
N GLU A 65 -5.82 -15.91 -14.32
CA GLU A 65 -4.58 -15.65 -15.04
C GLU A 65 -3.99 -14.28 -14.69
N ILE A 66 -2.66 -14.24 -14.50
CA ILE A 66 -1.89 -13.03 -14.21
C ILE A 66 -0.78 -12.83 -15.25
N ASN A 67 -0.47 -11.58 -15.55
CA ASN A 67 0.69 -11.19 -16.36
C ASN A 67 1.48 -10.03 -15.72
N GLY A 68 2.45 -9.48 -16.46
CA GLY A 68 3.32 -8.41 -15.99
C GLY A 68 2.60 -7.12 -15.60
N THR A 69 1.47 -6.81 -16.24
CA THR A 69 0.65 -5.65 -15.90
C THR A 69 0.02 -5.84 -14.52
N ASP A 70 -0.51 -7.03 -14.23
CA ASP A 70 -1.08 -7.35 -12.92
C ASP A 70 -0.01 -7.35 -11.84
N LEU A 71 1.15 -7.95 -12.12
CA LEU A 71 2.28 -7.97 -11.18
C LEU A 71 2.79 -6.56 -10.86
N LYS A 72 2.86 -5.67 -11.87
CA LYS A 72 3.20 -4.26 -11.67
C LYS A 72 2.19 -3.59 -10.75
N PHE A 73 0.90 -3.83 -10.97
CA PHE A 73 -0.16 -3.26 -10.14
C PHE A 73 -0.09 -3.77 -8.69
N ILE A 74 0.15 -5.06 -8.48
CA ILE A 74 0.36 -5.67 -7.16
C ILE A 74 1.60 -5.09 -6.47
N HIS A 75 2.68 -4.86 -7.22
CA HIS A 75 3.90 -4.24 -6.68
C HIS A 75 3.63 -2.84 -6.13
N GLU A 76 2.89 -2.02 -6.90
CA GLU A 76 2.46 -0.70 -6.45
C GLU A 76 1.50 -0.78 -5.24
N MET A 77 0.67 -1.81 -5.14
CA MET A 77 -0.16 -2.04 -3.95
C MET A 77 0.68 -2.45 -2.72
N ALA A 78 1.85 -3.06 -2.91
CA ALA A 78 2.77 -3.46 -1.84
C ALA A 78 3.69 -2.32 -1.36
N GLY A 79 3.50 -1.09 -1.83
CA GLY A 79 4.22 0.09 -1.35
C GLY A 79 5.39 0.54 -2.22
N GLN A 80 5.59 -0.02 -3.42
CA GLN A 80 6.70 0.37 -4.30
C GLN A 80 6.33 0.33 -5.80
N ASP A 81 6.74 1.35 -6.55
CA ASP A 81 6.59 1.38 -8.01
C ASP A 81 7.73 0.65 -8.75
N ILE A 82 7.63 0.53 -10.08
CA ILE A 82 8.64 -0.14 -10.92
C ILE A 82 10.01 0.57 -10.97
N ASN A 83 10.05 1.83 -10.56
CA ASN A 83 11.25 2.65 -10.51
C ASN A 83 11.92 2.58 -9.12
N GLY A 84 11.25 1.98 -8.14
CA GLY A 84 11.72 1.82 -6.77
C GLY A 84 11.24 2.92 -5.82
N PHE A 85 10.38 3.83 -6.26
CA PHE A 85 9.80 4.86 -5.41
C PHE A 85 8.68 4.29 -4.53
N SER A 86 8.58 4.82 -3.31
CA SER A 86 7.52 4.44 -2.37
C SER A 86 6.15 4.85 -2.91
N THR A 87 5.15 3.99 -2.73
CA THR A 87 3.73 4.29 -2.97
C THR A 87 2.97 4.22 -1.64
N ASP A 88 1.73 4.71 -1.63
CA ASP A 88 0.84 4.62 -0.46
C ASP A 88 0.23 3.23 -0.27
N GLY A 89 0.66 2.23 -1.06
CA GLY A 89 0.13 0.87 -1.00
C GLY A 89 0.31 0.22 0.37
N LYS A 90 -0.74 -0.46 0.86
CA LYS A 90 -0.78 -1.14 2.16
C LYS A 90 -0.87 -2.67 2.06
N LEU A 91 -0.72 -3.25 0.86
CA LEU A 91 -0.81 -4.68 0.63
C LEU A 91 0.30 -5.41 1.38
N SER A 92 -0.10 -6.28 2.31
CA SER A 92 0.80 -7.02 3.20
C SER A 92 0.73 -8.53 2.95
N ILE A 93 -0.45 -9.06 2.58
CA ILE A 93 -0.63 -10.48 2.28
C ILE A 93 -1.16 -10.65 0.85
N LEU A 94 -0.45 -11.46 0.07
CA LEU A 94 -0.80 -11.82 -1.29
C LEU A 94 -0.87 -13.34 -1.43
N ASP A 95 -2.05 -13.86 -1.76
CA ASP A 95 -2.28 -15.26 -2.09
C ASP A 95 -2.43 -15.43 -3.61
N LEU A 96 -1.49 -16.14 -4.22
CA LEU A 96 -1.45 -16.50 -5.64
C LEU A 96 -1.57 -18.02 -5.87
N TYR A 97 -1.95 -18.80 -4.85
CA TYR A 97 -1.92 -20.26 -4.94
C TYR A 97 -2.76 -20.81 -6.11
N ASP A 98 -3.92 -20.20 -6.33
CA ASP A 98 -4.87 -20.56 -7.40
C ASP A 98 -4.67 -19.71 -8.69
N ALA A 99 -3.63 -18.88 -8.74
CA ALA A 99 -3.31 -18.05 -9.90
C ALA A 99 -2.35 -18.76 -10.87
N LYS A 100 -2.51 -18.49 -12.16
CA LYS A 100 -1.67 -19.03 -13.24
C LYS A 100 -1.04 -17.88 -14.02
N TYR A 101 0.17 -18.06 -14.49
CA TYR A 101 0.78 -17.09 -15.41
C TYR A 101 0.20 -17.25 -16.82
N ALA A 102 -0.10 -16.13 -17.47
CA ALA A 102 -0.47 -16.12 -18.88
C ALA A 102 0.67 -16.70 -19.74
N THR A 103 0.32 -17.54 -20.71
CA THR A 103 1.27 -18.15 -21.66
C THR A 103 2.06 -17.08 -22.44
N GLY A 104 3.39 -17.25 -22.52
CA GLY A 104 4.29 -16.28 -23.18
C GLY A 104 4.85 -15.20 -22.25
N PHE A 105 4.47 -15.20 -20.97
CA PHE A 105 5.02 -14.29 -19.97
C PHE A 105 6.29 -14.87 -19.31
N SER A 106 7.40 -14.13 -19.38
CA SER A 106 8.61 -14.44 -18.63
C SER A 106 8.70 -13.54 -17.38
N PRO A 107 8.50 -14.08 -16.16
CA PRO A 107 8.63 -13.29 -14.92
C PRO A 107 10.07 -12.81 -14.68
N PHE A 108 11.05 -13.36 -15.41
CA PHE A 108 12.48 -13.05 -15.27
C PHE A 108 12.86 -11.62 -15.68
N GLY A 109 12.03 -10.91 -16.46
CA GLY A 109 12.29 -9.50 -16.78
C GLY A 109 12.16 -8.57 -15.56
N ILE A 110 11.28 -8.89 -14.62
CA ILE A 110 10.97 -8.07 -13.43
C ILE A 110 11.82 -8.51 -12.23
N LEU A 111 12.07 -9.82 -12.07
CA LEU A 111 12.89 -10.37 -10.98
C LEU A 111 14.39 -10.01 -11.09
N ARG A 112 14.89 -9.64 -12.27
CA ARG A 112 16.31 -9.29 -12.45
C ARG A 112 16.73 -8.02 -11.69
N LYS A 113 15.81 -7.12 -11.30
CA LYS A 113 16.16 -5.97 -10.45
C LYS A 113 16.35 -6.35 -8.97
N ARG A 114 15.76 -7.45 -8.48
CA ARG A 114 15.85 -7.85 -7.07
C ARG A 114 16.90 -8.94 -6.81
N LEU A 115 17.28 -9.71 -7.83
CA LEU A 115 18.27 -10.80 -7.68
C LEU A 115 19.73 -10.30 -7.56
N TRP A 116 20.03 -9.04 -7.89
CA TRP A 116 21.37 -8.43 -7.73
C TRP A 116 21.57 -7.64 -6.43
N LEU A 117 20.53 -7.52 -5.58
CA LEU A 117 20.57 -6.76 -4.32
C LEU A 117 20.67 -7.64 -3.07
N LEU A 118 20.81 -8.95 -3.22
CA LEU A 118 21.24 -9.80 -2.11
C LEU A 118 22.77 -9.70 -1.98
N PRO A 119 23.32 -9.29 -0.82
CA PRO A 119 24.74 -9.49 -0.59
C PRO A 119 25.01 -10.98 -0.65
N HIS A 120 25.93 -11.38 -1.52
CA HIS A 120 26.51 -12.72 -1.51
C HIS A 120 27.13 -12.94 -0.13
N MET A 121 26.42 -13.61 0.77
CA MET A 121 27.00 -14.25 1.94
C MET A 121 27.23 -15.71 1.59
N ALA A 122 28.33 -15.96 0.89
CA ALA A 122 29.13 -17.18 0.93
C ALA A 122 30.47 -16.86 0.26
#